data_AF-A0A959Y4B4-F1
#
_entry.id   AF-A0A959Y4B4-F1
#
_cell.length_a   1.000
_cell.length_b   1.000
_cell.length_c   1.000
_cell.angle_alpha   90.00
_cell.angle_beta   90.00
_cell.angle_gamma   90.00
#
_symmetry.space_group_name_H-M   'P 1'
#
loop_
_entity.id
_entity.type
_entity.pdbx_description
1 polymer ?
#
loop_
_entity_poly.entity_id
_entity_poly.type
_entity_poly.pdbx_seq_one_letter_code
_entity_poly.pdbx_strand_id
1 'polypeptide(L)'
;FVEKLEDDHRIEAEWAVHQVATTANFATHNRVWNWLFGGLNFQIEHHLFPRISHVHYPELSRRFRAVCAEFNVPYREYPTLRSALRAHLLHLRRVGMAA
;
A
#
# COMPACT_ATOMS: atom_id res chain seq x y z
N PHE A 1 -8.10 -7.11 -18.76
CA PHE A 1 -6.76 -7.60 -19.11
C PHE A 1 -6.06 -8.27 -17.94
N VAL A 2 -6.71 -9.20 -17.24
CA VAL A 2 -5.96 -10.17 -16.41
C VAL A 2 -6.67 -11.51 -16.59
N GLU A 3 -6.15 -12.30 -17.52
CA GLU A 3 -6.49 -13.72 -17.65
C GLU A 3 -5.98 -14.48 -16.42
N LYS A 4 -6.65 -15.58 -16.12
CA LYS A 4 -6.31 -16.49 -15.04
C LYS A 4 -5.15 -17.36 -15.54
N LEU A 5 -3.94 -17.15 -15.02
CA LEU A 5 -2.71 -17.80 -15.48
C LEU A 5 -2.25 -18.91 -14.53
N GLU A 6 -1.61 -19.92 -15.13
CA GLU A 6 -1.11 -21.15 -14.51
C GLU A 6 -0.01 -20.92 -13.45
N ASP A 7 0.15 -21.88 -12.56
CA ASP A 7 1.01 -21.85 -11.35
C ASP A 7 2.51 -21.99 -11.69
N ASP A 8 3.13 -20.91 -12.20
CA ASP A 8 4.58 -20.78 -12.47
C ASP A 8 5.36 -20.31 -11.22
N HIS A 9 4.70 -19.92 -10.12
CA HIS A 9 5.31 -19.13 -9.03
C HIS A 9 5.95 -17.80 -9.47
N ARG A 10 5.71 -17.35 -10.72
CA ARG A 10 6.11 -16.04 -11.21
C ARG A 10 5.03 -15.00 -10.95
N ILE A 11 5.47 -13.84 -10.49
CA ILE A 11 4.61 -12.67 -10.37
C ILE A 11 4.56 -12.01 -11.75
N GLU A 12 3.46 -12.22 -12.46
CA GLU A 12 3.22 -11.69 -13.82
C GLU A 12 3.14 -10.16 -13.87
N ALA A 13 2.87 -9.50 -12.74
CA ALA A 13 2.79 -8.04 -12.67
C ALA A 13 4.17 -7.40 -12.56
N GLU A 14 4.37 -6.31 -13.31
CA GLU A 14 5.53 -5.41 -13.14
C GLU A 14 5.76 -5.09 -11.67
N TRP A 15 7.02 -5.14 -11.22
CA TRP A 15 7.38 -5.08 -9.79
C TRP A 15 6.70 -3.91 -9.07
N ALA A 16 6.73 -2.71 -9.66
CA ALA A 16 6.14 -1.53 -9.04
C ALA A 16 4.62 -1.63 -8.91
N VAL A 17 3.95 -2.16 -9.93
CA VAL A 17 2.49 -2.39 -9.92
C VAL A 17 2.14 -3.42 -8.85
N HIS A 18 2.93 -4.50 -8.76
CA HIS A 18 2.75 -5.52 -7.72
C HIS A 18 2.86 -4.92 -6.32
N GLN A 19 3.90 -4.11 -6.04
CA GLN A 19 4.07 -3.47 -4.73
C GLN A 19 2.86 -2.61 -4.34
N VAL A 20 2.33 -1.81 -5.27
CA VAL A 20 1.13 -0.99 -5.00
C VAL A 20 -0.11 -1.89 -4.80
N ALA A 21 -0.25 -2.95 -5.58
CA ALA A 21 -1.42 -3.83 -5.56
C ALA A 21 -1.50 -4.71 -4.31
N THR A 22 -0.37 -5.03 -3.67
CA THR A 22 -0.33 -5.91 -2.48
C THR A 22 -0.09 -5.15 -1.18
N THR A 23 0.24 -3.87 -1.26
CA THR A 23 0.50 -3.01 -0.10
C THR A 23 -0.63 -2.00 0.14
N ALA A 24 -0.74 -1.48 1.35
CA ALA A 24 -1.63 -0.38 1.66
C ALA A 24 -1.01 0.59 2.67
N ASN A 25 -1.32 1.87 2.50
CA ASN A 25 -0.98 2.91 3.46
C ASN A 25 -2.09 3.10 4.50
N PHE A 26 -1.77 3.80 5.59
CA PHE A 26 -2.78 4.15 6.59
C PHE A 26 -2.50 5.49 7.28
N ALA A 27 -3.55 6.21 7.66
CA ALA A 27 -3.48 7.42 8.47
C ALA A 27 -2.45 8.48 8.01
N THR A 28 -2.15 8.57 6.70
CA THR A 28 -1.01 9.36 6.19
C THR A 28 -1.20 10.88 6.28
N HIS A 29 -2.45 11.31 6.41
CA HIS A 29 -2.83 12.72 6.52
C HIS A 29 -2.73 13.28 7.95
N ASN A 30 -2.39 12.45 8.95
CA ASN A 30 -2.31 12.88 10.34
C ASN A 30 -0.85 13.01 10.82
N ARG A 31 -0.43 14.24 11.13
CA ARG A 31 0.93 14.54 11.57
C ARG A 31 1.35 13.80 12.85
N VAL A 32 0.41 13.56 13.77
CA VAL A 32 0.68 12.82 15.01
C VAL A 32 1.04 11.37 14.69
N TRP A 33 0.26 10.72 13.82
CA TRP A 33 0.55 9.35 13.40
C TRP A 33 1.83 9.25 12.58
N ASN A 34 2.07 10.19 11.66
CA ASN A 34 3.30 10.22 10.87
C ASN A 34 4.56 10.34 11.74
N TRP A 35 4.52 11.17 12.78
CA TRP A 35 5.61 11.32 13.75
C TRP A 35 5.75 10.06 14.61
N LEU A 36 4.67 9.58 15.22
CA LEU A 36 4.69 8.44 16.12
C LEU A 36 5.22 7.17 15.44
N PHE A 37 4.83 6.97 14.18
CA PHE A 37 5.22 5.81 13.40
C PHE A 37 6.53 5.99 12.63
N GLY A 38 7.16 7.16 12.67
CA GLY A 38 8.38 7.43 11.90
C GLY A 38 8.23 7.14 10.41
N GLY A 39 7.03 7.39 9.85
CA GLY A 39 6.71 7.10 8.45
C GLY A 39 6.39 5.63 8.11
N LEU A 40 6.30 4.72 9.08
CA LEU A 40 5.88 3.32 8.86
C LEU A 40 4.50 3.21 8.18
N ASN A 41 3.69 4.26 8.27
CA ASN A 41 2.35 4.29 7.72
C ASN A 41 2.29 4.61 6.19
N PHE A 42 3.45 4.79 5.58
CA PHE A 42 3.70 4.96 4.14
C PHE A 42 4.43 3.74 3.54
N GLN A 43 3.83 2.56 3.66
CA GLN A 43 4.41 1.30 3.18
C GLN A 43 4.63 1.27 1.66
N ILE A 44 3.70 1.85 0.88
CA ILE A 44 3.81 1.90 -0.58
C ILE A 44 5.08 2.65 -0.98
N GLU A 45 5.31 3.84 -0.42
CA GLU A 45 6.48 4.66 -0.71
C GLU A 45 7.77 4.01 -0.18
N HIS A 46 7.70 3.38 0.99
CA HIS A 46 8.84 2.69 1.58
C HIS A 46 9.37 1.57 0.67
N HIS A 47 8.48 0.75 0.12
CA HIS A 47 8.87 -0.35 -0.75
C HIS A 47 9.29 0.10 -2.16
N LEU A 48 8.66 1.16 -2.69
CA LEU A 48 8.97 1.66 -4.02
C LEU A 48 10.21 2.56 -4.08
N PHE A 49 10.49 3.30 -3.01
CA PHE A 49 11.54 4.32 -2.99
C PHE A 49 12.48 4.14 -1.78
N PRO A 50 13.19 3.00 -1.68
CA PRO A 50 13.97 2.64 -0.49
C PRO A 50 15.13 3.60 -0.18
N ARG A 51 15.50 4.47 -1.13
CA ARG A 51 16.57 5.47 -0.96
C ARG A 51 16.06 6.85 -0.53
N ILE A 52 14.75 7.04 -0.40
CA ILE A 52 14.14 8.31 0.01
C ILE A 52 13.86 8.27 1.52
N SER A 53 14.28 9.32 2.23
CA SER A 53 13.99 9.44 3.66
C SER A 53 12.48 9.60 3.91
N HIS A 54 11.99 8.96 4.97
CA HIS A 54 10.57 8.97 5.34
C HIS A 54 9.99 10.36 5.60
N VAL A 55 10.84 11.35 5.89
CA VAL A 55 10.43 12.76 6.03
C VAL A 55 9.79 13.31 4.76
N HIS A 56 10.12 12.75 3.59
CA HIS A 56 9.58 13.15 2.30
C HIS A 56 8.33 12.35 1.88
N TYR A 57 8.00 11.27 2.58
CA TYR A 57 6.85 10.42 2.21
C TYR A 57 5.52 11.16 2.15
N PRO A 58 5.18 12.15 3.01
CA PRO A 58 3.92 12.87 2.90
C PRO A 58 3.74 13.64 1.57
N GLU A 59 4.83 14.20 1.04
CA GLU A 59 4.79 14.88 -0.26
C GLU A 59 4.86 13.88 -1.41
N LEU A 60 5.72 12.87 -1.27
CA LEU A 60 5.90 11.81 -2.27
C LEU A 60 4.60 11.05 -2.50
N SER A 61 3.89 10.65 -1.44
CA SER A 61 2.63 9.91 -1.54
C SER A 61 1.54 10.68 -2.28
N ARG A 62 1.47 12.00 -2.07
CA ARG A 62 0.55 12.88 -2.79
C ARG A 62 0.84 12.89 -4.29
N ARG A 63 2.12 13.03 -4.67
CA ARG A 63 2.54 13.04 -6.09
C ARG A 63 2.36 11.67 -6.72
N PHE A 64 2.78 10.62 -6.02
CA PHE A 64 2.74 9.26 -6.53
C PHE A 64 1.31 8.73 -6.69
N ARG A 65 0.37 9.14 -5.82
CA ARG A 65 -1.05 8.83 -6.02
C ARG A 65 -1.59 9.35 -7.36
N ALA A 66 -1.16 10.53 -7.80
CA ALA A 66 -1.58 11.08 -9.10
C ALA A 66 -1.05 10.22 -10.25
N VAL A 67 0.20 9.75 -10.15
CA VAL A 67 0.79 8.80 -11.11
C VAL A 67 -0.01 7.49 -11.13
N CYS A 68 -0.32 6.91 -9.96
CA CYS A 68 -1.15 5.70 -9.91
C CYS A 68 -2.52 5.91 -10.59
N ALA A 69 -3.14 7.08 -10.42
CA ALA A 69 -4.41 7.39 -11.10
C ALA A 69 -4.27 7.48 -12.62
N GLU A 70 -3.18 8.09 -13.13
CA GLU A 70 -2.88 8.18 -14.57
C GLU A 70 -2.76 6.80 -15.21
N PHE A 71 -2.08 5.87 -14.53
CA PHE A 71 -1.85 4.51 -15.02
C PHE A 71 -2.93 3.50 -14.60
N ASN A 72 -4.05 3.95 -14.02
CA ASN A 72 -5.14 3.10 -13.51
C ASN A 72 -4.68 2.02 -12.50
N VAL A 73 -3.66 2.33 -11.70
CA VAL A 73 -3.14 1.46 -10.64
C VAL A 73 -3.84 1.80 -9.32
N PRO A 74 -4.46 0.82 -8.62
CA PRO A 74 -5.23 1.08 -7.41
C PRO A 74 -4.31 1.38 -6.23
N TYR A 75 -4.20 2.67 -5.87
CA TYR A 75 -3.48 3.11 -4.67
C TYR A 75 -4.35 2.95 -3.42
N ARG A 76 -4.03 1.97 -2.56
CA ARG A 76 -4.83 1.66 -1.35
C ARG A 76 -4.32 2.42 -0.12
N GLU A 77 -5.21 3.18 0.49
CA GLU A 77 -4.95 3.84 1.77
C GLU A 77 -6.17 3.80 2.68
N TYR A 78 -5.96 3.51 3.96
CA TYR A 78 -6.96 3.66 5.01
C TYR A 78 -6.87 5.03 5.68
N PRO A 79 -7.96 5.81 5.78
CA PRO A 79 -7.91 7.19 6.30
C PRO A 79 -7.51 7.26 7.78
N THR A 80 -7.72 6.19 8.55
CA THR A 80 -7.39 6.13 9.98
C THR A 80 -6.72 4.80 10.36
N LEU A 81 -5.98 4.81 11.46
CA LEU A 81 -5.41 3.58 12.06
C LEU A 81 -6.52 2.58 12.40
N ARG A 82 -7.65 3.06 12.95
CA ARG A 82 -8.79 2.21 13.29
C ARG A 82 -9.37 1.49 12.07
N SER A 83 -9.52 2.19 10.94
CA SER A 83 -9.99 1.57 9.70
C SER A 83 -8.99 0.53 9.17
N ALA A 84 -7.68 0.80 9.26
CA ALA A 84 -6.64 -0.14 8.85
C ALA A 84 -6.67 -1.41 9.72
N LEU A 85 -6.74 -1.26 11.04
CA LEU A 85 -6.81 -2.39 11.97
C LEU A 85 -8.08 -3.22 11.76
N ARG A 86 -9.24 -2.58 11.59
CA ARG A 86 -10.49 -3.29 11.29
C ARG A 86 -10.37 -4.09 9.99
N ALA A 87 -9.86 -3.47 8.93
CA ALA A 87 -9.69 -4.14 7.64
C ALA A 87 -8.72 -5.32 7.74
N HIS A 88 -7.62 -5.17 8.48
CA HIS A 88 -6.67 -6.24 8.73
C HIS A 88 -7.29 -7.41 9.49
N LEU A 89 -8.05 -7.16 10.57
CA LEU A 89 -8.75 -8.21 11.31
C LEU A 89 -9.80 -8.93 10.45
N LEU A 90 -10.53 -8.21 9.59
CA LEU A 90 -11.46 -8.81 8.64
C LEU A 90 -10.73 -9.66 7.58
N HIS A 91 -9.58 -9.20 7.10
CA HIS A 91 -8.73 -9.95 6.19
C HIS A 91 -8.24 -11.26 6.83
N LEU A 92 -7.71 -11.20 8.05
CA LEU A 92 -7.30 -12.40 8.80
C LEU A 92 -8.44 -13.39 8.99
N ARG A 93 -9.65 -12.91 9.34
CA ARG A 93 -10.84 -13.77 9.41
C ARG A 93 -11.18 -14.42 8.07
N ARG A 94 -11.14 -13.66 6.98
CA ARG A 94 -11.43 -14.19 5.64
C ARG A 94 -10.43 -15.26 5.23
N VAL A 95 -9.14 -15.01 5.40
CA VAL A 95 -8.08 -15.98 5.06
C VAL A 95 -8.17 -17.21 5.97
N GLY A 96 -8.44 -17.02 7.26
CA GLY A 96 -8.61 -18.12 8.21
C GLY A 96 -9.87 -18.97 8.00
N MET A 97 -10.92 -18.47 7.34
CA MET A 97 -12.09 -19.27 6.95
C MET A 97 -11.93 -19.97 5.59
N ALA A 98 -10.95 -19.54 4.79
CA ALA A 98 -10.66 -20.11 3.47
C ALA A 98 -9.58 -21.20 3.53
N ALA A 99 -8.98 -21.42 4.71
CA ALA A 99 -8.05 -22.49 5.04
C ALA A 99 -8.80 -23.65 5.70
#